data_AF-A0A7W8E770-F1
#
_entry.id   AF-A0A7W8E770-F1
#
_cell.length_a   1.000
_cell.length_b   1.000
_cell.length_c   1.000
_cell.angle_alpha   90.00
_cell.angle_beta   90.00
_cell.angle_gamma   90.00
#
_symmetry.space_group_name_H-M   'P 1'
#
loop_
_entity.id
_entity.type
_entity.pdbx_description
1 polymer ?
#
loop_
_entity_poly.entity_id
_entity_poly.type
_entity_poly.pdbx_seq_one_letter_code
_entity_poly.pdbx_strand_id
1 'polypeptide(L)'
;MDGEFTFFYDGKQIAVGPGGYVFLPRGIPHGIRCSGSKPSTMLILAVPGTGFVEMMTEMADPALERVLPPNTISDLDKLTRVCSERQIDLLGPLPH
;
A
#
# COMPACT_ATOMS: atom_id res chain seq x y z
N MET A 1 -10.18 -4.87 -11.87
CA MET A 1 -9.65 -4.71 -10.50
C MET A 1 -10.73 -5.27 -9.60
N ASP A 2 -10.36 -6.19 -8.73
CA ASP A 2 -11.30 -7.06 -8.00
C ASP A 2 -11.14 -6.89 -6.49
N GLY A 3 -12.18 -7.24 -5.73
CA GLY A 3 -12.15 -7.18 -4.27
C GLY A 3 -12.60 -5.83 -3.71
N GLU A 4 -12.46 -5.70 -2.39
CA GLU A 4 -12.94 -4.56 -1.62
C GLU A 4 -11.82 -4.04 -0.72
N PHE A 5 -11.67 -2.72 -0.70
CA PHE A 5 -10.63 -2.02 0.05
C PHE A 5 -11.24 -0.95 0.92
N THR A 6 -10.75 -0.82 2.15
CA THR A 6 -11.02 0.32 3.02
C THR A 6 -9.79 1.23 3.06
N PHE A 7 -9.98 2.48 2.68
CA PHE A 7 -8.98 3.54 2.72
C PHE A 7 -9.16 4.39 3.97
N PHE A 8 -8.06 4.69 4.64
CA PHE A 8 -7.99 5.57 5.80
C PHE A 8 -7.19 6.78 5.39
N TYR A 9 -7.77 7.99 5.38
CA TYR A 9 -7.04 9.22 5.07
C TYR A 9 -7.83 10.44 5.58
N ASP A 10 -7.14 11.52 5.98
CA ASP A 10 -7.79 12.76 6.41
C ASP A 10 -8.88 12.55 7.50
N GLY A 11 -8.62 11.63 8.43
CA GLY A 11 -9.57 11.24 9.48
C GLY A 11 -10.83 10.51 9.00
N LYS A 12 -10.91 10.14 7.73
CA LYS A 12 -12.05 9.45 7.11
C LYS A 12 -11.71 7.99 6.80
N GLN A 13 -12.76 7.18 6.73
CA GLN A 13 -12.72 5.80 6.25
C GLN A 13 -13.65 5.67 5.04
N ILE A 14 -13.14 5.17 3.92
CA ILE A 14 -13.91 4.99 2.69
C ILE A 14 -13.72 3.57 2.17
N ALA A 15 -14.82 2.83 2.02
CA ALA A 15 -14.82 1.52 1.38
C ALA A 15 -15.10 1.67 -0.12
N VAL A 16 -14.32 0.97 -0.95
CA VAL A 16 -14.50 0.93 -2.40
C VAL A 16 -14.37 -0.50 -2.92
N GLY A 17 -15.22 -0.84 -3.91
CA GLY A 17 -15.17 -2.10 -4.64
C GLY A 17 -14.67 -1.91 -6.08
N PRO A 18 -14.90 -2.90 -6.98
CA PRO A 18 -14.49 -2.84 -8.37
C PRO A 18 -14.97 -1.56 -9.08
N GLY A 19 -14.06 -0.90 -9.80
CA GLY A 19 -14.32 0.37 -10.49
C GLY A 19 -14.25 1.62 -9.60
N GLY A 20 -14.10 1.46 -8.28
CA GLY A 20 -13.88 2.57 -7.36
C GLY A 20 -12.49 3.20 -7.52
N TYR A 21 -12.39 4.46 -7.11
CA TYR A 21 -11.16 5.25 -7.16
C TYR A 21 -11.04 6.12 -5.92
N VAL A 22 -9.83 6.19 -5.34
CA VAL A 22 -9.50 7.08 -4.22
C VAL A 22 -8.20 7.80 -4.57
N PHE A 23 -8.22 9.14 -4.47
CA PHE A 23 -7.03 9.96 -4.59
C PHE A 23 -6.43 10.24 -3.20
N LEU A 24 -5.15 9.92 -3.02
CA LEU A 24 -4.42 10.10 -1.77
C LEU A 24 -3.31 11.15 -1.96
N PRO A 25 -3.54 12.41 -1.55
CA PRO A 25 -2.57 13.48 -1.74
C PRO A 25 -1.30 13.28 -0.91
N ARG A 26 -0.16 13.79 -1.40
CA ARG A 26 1.08 13.87 -0.62
C ARG A 26 0.88 14.72 0.63
N GLY A 27 1.54 14.34 1.72
CA GLY A 27 1.51 15.07 3.00
C GLY A 27 0.27 14.79 3.86
N ILE A 28 -0.67 13.98 3.36
CA ILE A 28 -1.83 13.52 4.13
C ILE A 28 -1.57 12.07 4.56
N PRO A 29 -1.51 11.77 5.86
CA PRO A 29 -1.46 10.40 6.37
C PRO A 29 -2.55 9.53 5.75
N HIS A 30 -2.15 8.38 5.20
CA HIS A 30 -3.09 7.43 4.63
C HIS A 30 -2.65 5.98 4.77
N GLY A 31 -3.62 5.08 4.64
CA GLY A 31 -3.39 3.65 4.63
C GLY A 31 -4.55 2.87 4.04
N ILE A 32 -4.32 1.59 3.72
CA ILE A 32 -5.23 0.77 2.92
C ILE A 32 -5.35 -0.60 3.59
N ARG A 33 -6.57 -1.11 3.68
CA ARG A 33 -6.88 -2.46 4.17
C ARG A 33 -7.67 -3.21 3.10
N CYS A 34 -7.24 -4.41 2.74
CA CYS A 34 -8.12 -5.35 2.02
C CYS A 34 -9.22 -5.78 2.98
N SER A 35 -10.46 -5.36 2.72
CA SER A 35 -11.60 -5.55 3.63
C SER A 35 -12.58 -6.64 3.17
N GLY A 36 -12.44 -7.12 1.94
CA GLY A 36 -13.22 -8.24 1.40
C GLY A 36 -12.72 -9.63 1.82
N SER A 37 -13.55 -10.66 1.63
CA SER A 37 -13.25 -12.07 1.95
C SER A 37 -12.51 -12.84 0.84
N LYS A 38 -12.21 -12.19 -0.28
CA LYS A 38 -11.55 -12.77 -1.45
C LYS A 38 -10.25 -12.03 -1.77
N PRO A 39 -9.29 -12.67 -2.46
CA PRO A 39 -8.12 -11.98 -2.98
C PRO A 39 -8.52 -10.73 -3.77
N SER A 40 -7.82 -9.63 -3.51
CA SER A 40 -8.14 -8.33 -4.09
C SER A 40 -6.98 -7.87 -4.98
N THR A 41 -7.29 -7.13 -6.04
CA THR A 41 -6.29 -6.54 -6.95
C THR A 41 -6.53 -5.04 -7.08
N MET A 42 -5.46 -4.25 -6.97
CA MET A 42 -5.50 -2.79 -7.10
C MET A 42 -4.33 -2.30 -7.96
N LEU A 43 -4.55 -1.19 -8.66
CA LEU A 43 -3.57 -0.46 -9.45
C LEU A 43 -3.24 0.81 -8.67
N ILE A 44 -1.98 0.95 -8.30
CA ILE A 44 -1.47 2.16 -7.65
C ILE A 44 -0.74 2.99 -8.69
N LEU A 45 -1.14 4.26 -8.82
CA LEU A 45 -0.44 5.26 -9.61
C LEU A 45 0.24 6.24 -8.64
N ALA A 46 1.57 6.28 -8.64
CA ALA A 46 2.35 7.21 -7.85
C ALA A 46 3.00 8.27 -8.77
N VAL A 47 2.83 9.55 -8.45
CA VAL A 47 3.33 10.68 -9.25
C VAL A 47 4.13 11.62 -8.35
N PRO A 48 5.38 12.01 -8.70
CA PRO A 48 6.13 11.67 -9.93
C PRO A 48 6.59 10.21 -10.03
N GLY A 49 6.38 9.40 -8.99
CA GLY A 49 6.73 7.97 -8.95
C GLY A 49 8.06 7.69 -8.25
N THR A 50 9.04 8.59 -8.41
CA THR A 50 10.28 8.63 -7.62
C THR A 50 9.94 8.66 -6.12
N GLY A 51 10.63 7.87 -5.31
CA GLY A 51 10.25 7.59 -3.92
C GLY A 51 9.41 6.32 -3.77
N PHE A 52 8.07 6.38 -3.91
CA PHE A 52 7.20 5.23 -3.62
C PHE A 52 7.50 4.00 -4.50
N VAL A 53 7.62 4.17 -5.82
CA VAL A 53 7.86 3.03 -6.74
C VAL A 53 9.26 2.45 -6.52
N GLU A 54 10.25 3.31 -6.25
CA GLU A 54 11.62 2.88 -5.94
C GLU A 54 11.70 2.13 -4.61
N MET A 55 10.96 2.56 -3.59
CA MET A 55 10.84 1.87 -2.30
C MET A 55 10.25 0.47 -2.52
N MET A 56 9.13 0.39 -3.24
CA MET A 56 8.47 -0.87 -3.54
C MET A 56 9.38 -1.82 -4.31
N THR A 57 10.14 -1.29 -5.28
CA THR A 57 11.08 -2.07 -6.09
C THR A 57 12.26 -2.60 -5.25
N GLU A 58 12.80 -1.80 -4.33
CA GLU A 58 13.89 -2.24 -3.45
C GLU A 58 13.43 -3.25 -2.38
N MET A 59 12.19 -3.12 -1.92
CA MET A 59 11.60 -4.04 -0.95
C MET A 59 11.09 -5.36 -1.57
N ALA A 60 10.83 -5.38 -2.87
CA ALA A 60 10.22 -6.52 -3.55
C ALA A 60 11.23 -7.59 -3.96
N ASP A 61 10.76 -8.84 -3.95
CA ASP A 61 11.35 -9.93 -4.71
C ASP A 61 10.53 -10.17 -5.98
N PRO A 62 11.15 -10.45 -7.14
CA PRO A 62 10.41 -10.75 -8.36
C PRO A 62 9.49 -11.96 -8.20
N ALA A 63 8.21 -11.80 -8.54
CA ALA A 63 7.28 -12.92 -8.64
C ALA A 63 7.54 -13.70 -9.94
N LEU A 64 7.90 -14.98 -9.82
CA LEU A 64 8.12 -15.87 -10.97
C LEU A 64 6.80 -16.44 -11.54
N GLU A 65 5.75 -16.42 -10.73
CA GLU A 65 4.41 -16.91 -11.07
C GLU A 65 3.34 -15.96 -10.54
N ARG A 66 2.15 -15.99 -11.14
CA ARG A 66 1.01 -15.15 -10.73
C ARG A 66 0.22 -15.79 -9.58
N VAL A 67 0.90 -16.03 -8.47
CA VAL A 67 0.32 -16.56 -7.22
C VAL A 67 0.73 -15.67 -6.05
N LEU A 68 -0.10 -15.60 -5.01
CA LEU A 68 0.28 -14.90 -3.79
C LEU A 68 1.39 -15.70 -3.08
N PRO A 69 2.48 -15.03 -2.63
CA PRO A 69 3.48 -15.69 -1.82
C PRO A 69 2.87 -16.10 -0.46
N PRO A 70 3.47 -17.08 0.24
CA PRO A 70 3.10 -17.34 1.62
C PRO A 70 3.31 -16.08 2.48
N ASN A 71 2.52 -15.93 3.54
CA ASN A 71 2.72 -14.84 4.49
C ASN A 71 4.08 -15.01 5.19
N THR A 72 4.96 -14.04 5.02
CA THR A 72 6.26 -13.97 5.69
C THR A 72 6.33 -12.74 6.58
N ILE A 73 7.23 -12.77 7.56
CA ILE A 73 7.52 -11.59 8.37
C ILE A 73 8.35 -10.64 7.50
N SER A 74 7.92 -9.38 7.42
CA SER A 74 8.68 -8.35 6.72
C SER A 74 9.90 -7.92 7.53
N ASP A 75 11.01 -7.64 6.84
CA ASP A 75 12.19 -6.99 7.42
C ASP A 75 11.87 -5.53 7.76
N LEU A 76 11.52 -5.27 9.02
CA LEU A 76 11.09 -3.96 9.50
C LEU A 76 12.24 -2.95 9.52
N ASP A 77 13.48 -3.39 9.73
CA ASP A 77 14.66 -2.52 9.73
C ASP A 77 14.97 -2.02 8.32
N LYS A 78 14.93 -2.94 7.34
CA LYS A 78 15.04 -2.57 5.92
C LYS A 78 13.89 -1.66 5.51
N LEU A 79 12.64 -2.02 5.85
CA LEU A 79 11.47 -1.20 5.52
C LEU A 79 11.60 0.23 6.06
N THR A 80 11.97 0.38 7.33
CA THR A 80 12.13 1.69 7.97
C THR A 80 13.22 2.52 7.31
N ARG A 81 14.38 1.92 7.02
CA ARG A 81 15.49 2.60 6.33
C ARG A 81 15.10 3.07 4.94
N VAL A 82 14.59 2.17 4.10
CA VAL A 82 14.24 2.43 2.69
C VAL A 82 13.14 3.49 2.58
N CYS A 83 12.14 3.43 3.45
CA CYS A 83 11.08 4.46 3.52
C CYS A 83 11.65 5.84 3.90
N SER A 84 12.51 5.91 4.93
CA SER A 84 13.12 7.16 5.38
C SER A 84 13.97 7.83 4.29
N GLU A 85 14.83 7.06 3.61
CA GLU A 85 15.67 7.53 2.49
C GLU A 85 14.85 8.11 1.33
N ARG A 86 13.58 7.70 1.21
CA ARG A 86 12.64 8.09 0.14
C ARG A 86 11.54 9.03 0.61
N GLN A 87 11.69 9.63 1.79
CA GLN A 87 10.74 10.59 2.36
C GLN A 87 9.32 10.01 2.54
N ILE A 88 9.25 8.77 3.02
CA ILE A 88 8.02 8.08 3.38
C ILE A 88 8.02 7.86 4.89
N ASP A 89 7.11 8.53 5.61
CA ASP A 89 6.97 8.36 7.05
C ASP A 89 6.05 7.18 7.37
N LEU A 90 6.54 6.24 8.19
CA LEU A 90 5.74 5.12 8.72
C LEU A 90 5.07 5.53 10.03
N LEU A 91 3.75 5.62 10.03
CA LEU A 91 2.98 6.17 11.15
C LEU A 91 2.42 5.11 12.12
N GLY A 92 2.71 3.83 11.87
CA GLY A 92 2.22 2.72 12.67
C GLY A 92 0.90 2.12 12.15
N PRO A 93 0.10 1.47 13.02
CA PRO A 93 -1.07 0.71 12.60
C PRO A 93 -2.19 1.61 12.08
N LEU A 94 -3.01 1.05 11.19
CA LEU A 94 -4.23 1.69 10.72
C LEU A 94 -5.19 1.96 11.90
N PRO A 95 -5.98 3.05 11.86
CA PRO A 95 -7.06 3.27 12.81
C PRO A 95 -8.06 2.10 12.88
N HIS A 96 -8.71 1.98 14.03
CA HIS A 96 -9.80 1.05 14.26
C HIS A 96 -11.11 1.51 13.59
#